data_AF-A0A6S6U3A7-F1
#
_entry.id   AF-A0A6S6U3A7-F1
#
_cell.length_a   1.000
_cell.length_b   1.000
_cell.length_c   1.000
_cell.angle_alpha   90.00
_cell.angle_beta   90.00
_cell.angle_gamma   90.00
#
_symmetry.space_group_name_H-M   'P 1'
#
loop_
_entity.id
_entity.type
_entity.pdbx_description
1 polymer ?
#
loop_
_entity_poly.entity_id
_entity_poly.type
_entity_poly.pdbx_seq_one_letter_code
_entity_poly.pdbx_strand_id
1 'polypeptide(L)'
;ASAAVASKSPETAQAILTGTMAVQAQQQISYTQQYESEADRVGLRILAASHFNPQSMSSFLEKLDDNETSSLGNLSKYIRSHPLSIDRLSDTRNRARNIKASTRESIDYLFAREKIRANYYSGQGVNPRGIPPEVVQYHLAAQQFKRNNHHGVLKILGTQSKQLPVALLIARSLNATRRFAESERLLTAFHRRLPQHTALTLVLAQAIAGRGDRHYAWQLINRVRPTENTGLEYFEAAQHIAQQAGQRQEAVLFNAERNLRVGEYRYAQLALEQALRNNNPVHLKAKIQRKLNEVNVGKSELDYLKKK
;
A
#
# COMPACT_ATOMS: atom_id res chain seq x y z
N ALA A 1 -17.26 56.21 4.32
CA ALA A 1 -18.22 56.63 3.29
C ALA A 1 -17.52 56.61 1.93
N SER A 2 -17.88 55.64 1.09
CA SER A 2 -17.60 55.65 -0.36
C SER A 2 -18.36 54.49 -1.01
N ALA A 3 -19.67 54.45 -0.78
CA ALA A 3 -20.60 53.84 -1.72
C ALA A 3 -21.03 54.97 -2.65
N ALA A 4 -20.39 55.08 -3.82
CA ALA A 4 -20.80 56.05 -4.85
C ALA A 4 -20.37 55.58 -6.24
N VAL A 5 -21.33 55.63 -7.16
CA VAL A 5 -21.26 55.37 -8.61
C VAL A 5 -21.37 53.90 -9.02
N ALA A 6 -22.52 53.30 -8.68
CA ALA A 6 -23.09 52.19 -9.46
C ALA A 6 -24.20 52.74 -10.36
N SER A 7 -23.83 53.42 -11.45
CA SER A 7 -24.71 53.54 -12.62
C SER A 7 -23.92 54.07 -13.80
N LYS A 8 -24.21 53.53 -15.00
CA LYS A 8 -23.65 53.83 -16.32
C LYS A 8 -22.54 52.90 -16.84
N SER A 9 -22.77 51.58 -16.77
CA SER A 9 -22.58 50.67 -17.92
C SER A 9 -22.81 49.20 -17.46
N PRO A 10 -23.47 48.34 -18.26
CA PRO A 10 -23.54 46.90 -17.99
C PRO A 10 -22.16 46.27 -17.77
N GLU A 11 -21.13 46.79 -18.42
CA GLU A 11 -19.74 46.36 -18.36
C GLU A 11 -19.12 46.62 -16.96
N THR A 12 -19.40 47.77 -16.32
CA THR A 12 -18.93 48.06 -14.96
C THR A 12 -19.60 47.18 -13.90
N ALA A 13 -20.89 46.90 -14.04
CA ALA A 13 -21.59 45.97 -13.15
C ALA A 13 -21.04 44.54 -13.25
N GLN A 14 -20.77 44.08 -14.48
CA GLN A 14 -20.14 42.79 -14.74
C GLN A 14 -18.70 42.72 -14.20
N ALA A 15 -17.92 43.80 -14.32
CA ALA A 15 -16.56 43.88 -13.78
C ALA A 15 -16.53 43.81 -12.25
N ILE A 16 -17.47 44.46 -11.55
CA ILE A 16 -17.59 44.41 -10.09
C ILE A 16 -17.96 42.98 -9.64
N LEU A 17 -18.94 42.34 -10.28
CA LEU A 17 -19.32 40.96 -9.95
C LEU A 17 -18.17 39.96 -10.19
N THR A 18 -17.44 40.13 -11.29
CA THR A 18 -16.26 39.29 -11.59
C THR A 18 -15.14 39.53 -10.56
N GLY A 19 -14.93 40.79 -10.17
CA GLY A 19 -13.94 41.17 -9.14
C GLY A 19 -14.27 40.61 -7.76
N THR A 20 -15.54 40.62 -7.33
CA THR A 20 -15.94 40.05 -6.04
C THR A 20 -15.79 38.52 -6.01
N MET A 21 -16.16 37.84 -7.10
CA MET A 21 -15.93 36.39 -7.24
C MET A 21 -14.42 36.06 -7.20
N ALA A 22 -13.58 36.84 -7.87
CA ALA A 22 -12.13 36.66 -7.85
C ALA A 22 -11.53 36.85 -6.44
N VAL A 23 -11.99 37.87 -5.69
CA VAL A 23 -11.55 38.11 -4.31
C VAL A 23 -11.95 36.97 -3.38
N GLN A 24 -13.18 36.45 -3.50
CA GLN A 24 -13.64 35.32 -2.70
C GLN A 24 -12.86 34.04 -3.01
N ALA A 25 -12.62 33.76 -4.29
CA ALA A 25 -11.77 32.63 -4.70
C ALA A 25 -10.34 32.78 -4.16
N GLN A 26 -9.76 33.98 -4.23
CA GLN A 26 -8.44 34.27 -3.68
C GLN A 26 -8.38 34.07 -2.17
N GLN A 27 -9.43 34.46 -1.43
CA GLN A 27 -9.52 34.24 0.03
C GLN A 27 -9.55 32.75 0.38
N GLN A 28 -10.27 31.92 -0.38
CA GLN A 28 -10.29 30.47 -0.19
C GLN A 28 -8.90 29.84 -0.44
N ILE A 29 -8.18 30.32 -1.47
CA ILE A 29 -6.81 29.90 -1.77
C ILE A 29 -5.87 30.29 -0.63
N SER A 30 -5.91 31.55 -0.19
CA SER A 30 -5.05 32.04 0.90
C SER A 30 -5.31 31.30 2.22
N TYR A 31 -6.56 31.01 2.55
CA TYR A 31 -6.93 30.21 3.72
C TYR A 31 -6.34 28.80 3.63
N THR A 32 -6.46 28.14 2.47
CA THR A 32 -5.87 26.82 2.23
C THR A 32 -4.33 26.86 2.37
N GLN A 33 -3.67 27.88 1.82
CA GLN A 33 -2.21 28.03 1.90
C GLN A 33 -1.68 28.21 3.34
N GLN A 34 -2.48 28.79 4.25
CA GLN A 34 -2.12 28.89 5.67
C GLN A 34 -2.08 27.52 6.35
N TYR A 35 -3.08 26.67 6.11
CA TYR A 35 -3.07 25.28 6.62
C TYR A 35 -1.91 24.48 6.07
N GLU A 36 -1.66 24.64 4.78
CA GLU A 36 -0.53 24.00 4.11
C GLU A 36 0.82 24.39 4.71
N SER A 37 1.02 25.68 4.99
CA SER A 37 2.25 26.17 5.62
C SER A 37 2.45 25.61 7.02
N GLU A 38 1.37 25.46 7.80
CA GLU A 38 1.45 24.86 9.12
C GLU A 38 1.67 23.34 9.04
N ALA A 39 1.01 22.66 8.10
CA ALA A 39 1.24 21.25 7.80
C ALA A 39 2.70 21.00 7.40
N ASP A 40 3.30 21.89 6.59
CA ASP A 40 4.70 21.78 6.18
C ASP A 40 5.65 21.88 7.38
N ARG A 41 5.40 22.82 8.29
CA ARG A 41 6.20 23.03 9.51
C ARG A 41 6.11 21.84 10.45
N VAL A 42 4.90 21.35 10.70
CA VAL A 42 4.67 20.17 11.54
C VAL A 42 5.30 18.93 10.89
N GLY A 43 5.09 18.74 9.60
CA GLY A 43 5.67 17.64 8.82
C GLY A 43 7.20 17.62 8.87
N LEU A 44 7.85 18.78 8.73
CA LEU A 44 9.30 18.89 8.81
C LEU A 44 9.84 18.47 10.19
N ARG A 45 9.15 18.86 11.26
CA ARG A 45 9.50 18.43 12.63
C ARG A 45 9.35 16.92 12.81
N ILE A 46 8.27 16.33 12.27
CA ILE A 46 8.03 14.90 12.32
C ILE A 46 9.12 14.14 11.54
N LEU A 47 9.49 14.60 10.34
CA LEU A 47 10.57 14.01 9.54
C LEU A 47 11.89 14.01 10.30
N ALA A 48 12.26 15.15 10.88
CA ALA A 48 13.47 15.29 11.68
C ALA A 48 13.46 14.35 12.90
N ALA A 49 12.36 14.33 13.66
CA ALA A 49 12.19 13.46 14.82
C ALA A 49 12.19 11.96 14.45
N SER A 50 11.80 11.63 13.22
CA SER A 50 11.80 10.27 12.68
C SER A 50 13.13 9.88 12.02
N HIS A 51 14.18 10.72 12.12
CA HIS A 51 15.50 10.50 11.54
C HIS A 51 15.52 10.44 10.00
N PHE A 52 14.53 11.05 9.34
CA PHE A 52 14.55 11.30 7.89
C PHE A 52 15.28 12.59 7.58
N ASN A 53 15.72 12.75 6.31
CA ASN A 53 16.38 13.96 5.85
C ASN A 53 15.38 15.12 5.72
N PRO A 54 15.49 16.19 6.52
CA PRO A 54 14.60 17.35 6.43
C PRO A 54 14.69 18.05 5.06
N GLN A 55 15.86 17.98 4.40
CA GLN A 55 16.04 18.52 3.05
C GLN A 55 15.22 17.77 1.99
N SER A 56 14.85 16.51 2.25
CA SER A 56 14.04 15.75 1.30
C SER A 56 12.63 16.31 1.14
N MET A 57 12.12 17.05 2.13
CA MET A 57 10.83 17.72 2.02
C MET A 57 10.87 18.86 1.00
N SER A 58 11.86 19.76 1.10
CA SER A 58 12.04 20.83 0.11
C SER A 58 12.35 20.27 -1.28
N SER A 59 13.23 19.26 -1.39
CA SER A 59 13.49 18.60 -2.67
C SER A 59 12.28 17.88 -3.27
N PHE A 60 11.35 17.40 -2.43
CA PHE A 60 10.10 16.80 -2.90
C PHE A 60 9.15 17.88 -3.45
N LEU A 61 8.98 18.98 -2.73
CA LEU A 61 8.17 20.11 -3.18
C LEU A 61 8.71 20.74 -4.47
N GLU A 62 10.04 20.92 -4.58
CA GLU A 62 10.72 21.39 -5.80
C GLU A 62 10.44 20.45 -6.99
N LYS A 63 10.50 19.13 -6.77
CA LYS A 63 10.12 18.15 -7.81
C LYS A 63 8.64 18.23 -8.18
N LEU A 64 7.75 18.60 -7.25
CA LEU A 64 6.33 18.77 -7.57
C LEU A 64 6.13 20.00 -8.46
N ASP A 65 6.83 21.10 -8.15
CA ASP A 65 6.85 22.34 -8.93
C ASP A 65 7.37 22.11 -10.35
N ASP A 66 8.54 21.46 -10.47
CA ASP A 66 9.18 21.14 -11.75
C ASP A 66 8.28 20.26 -12.64
N ASN A 67 7.62 19.26 -12.05
CA ASN A 67 6.75 18.33 -12.77
C ASN A 67 5.36 18.90 -13.10
N GLU A 68 4.94 20.02 -12.49
CA GLU A 68 3.73 20.73 -12.92
C GLU A 68 3.90 21.26 -14.36
N THR A 69 5.13 21.64 -14.70
CA THR A 69 5.48 22.23 -16.00
C THR A 69 5.56 21.17 -17.12
N SER A 70 5.78 19.89 -16.79
CA SER A 70 5.96 18.80 -17.77
C SER A 70 4.82 17.76 -17.71
N SER A 71 3.82 17.92 -18.58
CA SER A 71 2.78 16.93 -18.94
C SER A 71 2.01 16.30 -17.76
N LEU A 72 0.96 17.00 -17.34
CA LEU A 72 0.03 16.65 -16.26
C LEU A 72 -0.57 15.24 -16.37
N GLY A 73 -0.15 14.36 -15.46
CA GLY A 73 -0.87 13.13 -15.10
C GLY A 73 -1.66 13.28 -13.79
N ASN A 74 -1.69 12.22 -12.98
CA ASN A 74 -2.36 12.17 -11.66
C ASN A 74 -1.82 13.17 -10.62
N LEU A 75 -0.65 13.79 -10.86
CA LEU A 75 -0.03 14.79 -9.96
C LEU A 75 -0.86 16.09 -9.89
N SER A 76 -1.58 16.42 -10.96
CA SER A 76 -2.48 17.57 -11.04
C SER A 76 -3.53 17.60 -9.93
N LYS A 77 -4.00 16.43 -9.47
CA LYS A 77 -5.01 16.32 -8.40
C LYS A 77 -4.44 16.68 -7.03
N TYR A 78 -3.17 16.37 -6.78
CA TYR A 78 -2.50 16.69 -5.52
C TYR A 78 -2.29 18.21 -5.41
N ILE A 79 -1.73 18.84 -6.44
CA ILE A 79 -1.47 20.29 -6.44
C ILE A 79 -2.79 21.10 -6.44
N ARG A 80 -3.87 20.57 -7.04
CA ARG A 80 -5.22 21.19 -6.95
C ARG A 80 -5.78 21.23 -5.53
N SER A 81 -5.45 20.26 -4.68
CA SER A 81 -5.94 20.19 -3.30
C SER A 81 -4.95 20.79 -2.30
N HIS A 82 -3.66 20.78 -2.64
CA HIS A 82 -2.56 21.31 -1.86
C HIS A 82 -1.75 22.30 -2.72
N PRO A 83 -2.23 23.55 -2.92
CA PRO A 83 -1.58 24.51 -3.81
C PRO A 83 -0.15 24.82 -3.37
N LEU A 84 0.81 24.63 -4.27
CA LEU A 84 2.21 24.96 -4.02
C LEU A 84 2.45 26.46 -4.27
N SER A 85 3.29 27.09 -3.45
CA SER A 85 3.72 28.48 -3.66
C SER A 85 5.21 28.63 -3.41
N ILE A 86 5.82 29.63 -4.05
CA ILE A 86 7.25 29.97 -3.88
C ILE A 86 7.55 30.27 -2.40
N ASP A 87 6.62 30.95 -1.71
CA ASP A 87 6.76 31.29 -0.29
C ASP A 87 6.82 30.03 0.59
N ARG A 88 5.97 29.03 0.32
CA ARG A 88 6.01 27.73 1.04
C ARG A 88 7.31 26.99 0.81
N LEU A 89 7.78 26.93 -0.44
CA LEU A 89 9.04 26.28 -0.78
C LEU A 89 10.22 26.98 -0.09
N SER A 90 10.22 28.31 -0.08
CA SER A 90 11.22 29.14 0.59
C SER A 90 11.22 28.94 2.11
N ASP A 91 10.06 29.01 2.78
CA ASP A 91 9.93 28.78 4.23
C ASP A 91 10.42 27.37 4.59
N THR A 92 9.97 26.35 3.86
CA THR A 92 10.36 24.95 4.07
C THR A 92 11.87 24.76 3.90
N ARG A 93 12.46 25.31 2.83
CA ARG A 93 13.91 25.22 2.56
C ARG A 93 14.74 25.93 3.63
N ASN A 94 14.29 27.10 4.10
CA ASN A 94 14.96 27.84 5.18
C ASN A 94 14.95 27.05 6.49
N ARG A 95 13.81 26.48 6.86
CA ARG A 95 13.67 25.67 8.07
C ARG A 95 14.48 24.39 8.01
N ALA A 96 14.41 23.67 6.89
CA ALA A 96 15.15 22.42 6.71
C ALA A 96 16.66 22.63 6.88
N ARG A 97 17.22 23.74 6.40
CA ARG A 97 18.65 24.07 6.55
C ARG A 97 19.11 24.21 8.00
N ASN A 98 18.22 24.60 8.89
CA ASN A 98 18.53 24.79 10.31
C ASN A 98 18.42 23.49 11.12
N ILE A 99 17.95 22.40 10.52
CA ILE A 99 17.79 21.11 11.19
C ILE A 99 18.96 20.19 10.83
N LYS A 100 19.78 19.86 11.82
CA LYS A 100 20.82 18.83 11.70
C LYS A 100 20.19 17.46 11.95
N ALA A 101 20.22 16.58 10.95
CA ALA A 101 19.72 15.21 11.08
C ALA A 101 20.77 14.21 10.56
N SER A 102 20.97 13.13 11.31
CA SER A 102 21.66 11.94 10.82
C SER A 102 20.64 11.08 10.09
N THR A 103 20.86 10.84 8.80
CA THR A 103 19.84 10.26 7.92
C THR A 103 20.36 8.97 7.33
N ARG A 104 19.51 7.94 7.28
CA ARG A 104 19.81 6.67 6.63
C ARG A 104 18.61 6.22 5.83
N GLU A 105 18.78 6.13 4.51
CA GLU A 105 17.76 5.52 3.66
C GLU A 105 17.72 4.02 3.94
N SER A 106 16.54 3.48 4.24
CA SER A 106 16.38 2.05 4.47
C SER A 106 16.52 1.31 3.14
N ILE A 107 17.25 0.20 3.15
CA ILE A 107 17.34 -0.66 1.97
C ILE A 107 15.97 -1.27 1.61
N ASP A 108 15.09 -1.46 2.60
CA ASP A 108 13.72 -1.94 2.37
C ASP A 108 12.91 -0.93 1.56
N TYR A 109 13.15 0.38 1.75
CA TYR A 109 12.55 1.42 0.91
C TYR A 109 13.00 1.28 -0.54
N LEU A 110 14.30 1.03 -0.78
CA LEU A 110 14.82 0.84 -2.13
C LEU A 110 14.20 -0.38 -2.81
N PHE A 111 14.06 -1.51 -2.10
CA PHE A 111 13.35 -2.69 -2.63
C PHE A 111 11.88 -2.41 -2.92
N ALA A 112 11.18 -1.73 -2.01
CA ALA A 112 9.77 -1.38 -2.20
C ALA A 112 9.57 -0.46 -3.41
N ARG A 113 10.39 0.59 -3.52
CA ARG A 113 10.38 1.54 -4.64
C ARG A 113 10.61 0.83 -5.97
N GLU A 114 11.64 0.00 -6.06
CA GLU A 114 11.97 -0.69 -7.30
C GLU A 114 10.97 -1.80 -7.65
N LYS A 115 10.35 -2.46 -6.66
CA LYS A 115 9.21 -3.37 -6.90
C LYS A 115 8.05 -2.65 -7.59
N ILE A 116 7.68 -1.46 -7.10
CA ILE A 116 6.59 -0.66 -7.69
C ILE A 116 6.98 -0.22 -9.10
N ARG A 117 8.20 0.29 -9.30
CA ARG A 117 8.70 0.70 -10.63
C ARG A 117 8.67 -0.44 -11.63
N ALA A 118 9.18 -1.62 -11.27
CA ALA A 118 9.17 -2.79 -12.14
C ALA A 118 7.73 -3.24 -12.50
N ASN A 119 6.79 -3.11 -11.58
CA ASN A 119 5.40 -3.51 -11.78
C ASN A 119 4.57 -2.54 -12.61
N TYR A 120 4.78 -1.22 -12.46
CA TYR A 120 3.89 -0.21 -13.04
C TYR A 120 4.55 0.67 -14.11
N TYR A 121 5.87 0.80 -14.11
CA TYR A 121 6.62 1.69 -15.00
C TYR A 121 7.56 0.89 -15.92
N SER A 122 6.98 0.01 -16.74
CA SER A 122 7.73 -0.77 -17.72
C SER A 122 8.28 0.14 -18.83
N GLY A 123 9.60 0.35 -18.86
CA GLY A 123 10.28 1.09 -19.92
C GLY A 123 11.33 2.09 -19.43
N GLN A 124 11.27 2.52 -18.17
CA GLN A 124 12.32 3.33 -17.56
C GLN A 124 13.41 2.42 -16.99
N GLY A 125 14.62 2.52 -17.52
CA GLY A 125 15.79 1.82 -16.96
C GLY A 125 16.08 2.31 -15.53
N VAL A 126 16.65 1.45 -14.70
CA VAL A 126 17.15 1.86 -13.39
C VAL A 126 18.44 2.65 -13.60
N ASN A 127 18.49 3.90 -13.17
CA ASN A 127 19.76 4.62 -13.05
C ASN A 127 20.53 4.02 -11.86
N PRO A 128 21.65 3.31 -12.06
CA PRO A 128 22.33 2.58 -10.98
C PRO A 128 23.05 3.52 -9.99
N ARG A 129 23.19 4.82 -10.29
CA ARG A 129 23.89 5.76 -9.42
C ARG A 129 23.20 5.86 -8.06
N GLY A 130 23.93 5.52 -7.00
CA GLY A 130 23.44 5.57 -5.61
C GLY A 130 22.51 4.42 -5.22
N ILE A 131 22.33 3.41 -6.07
CA ILE A 131 21.49 2.24 -5.78
C ILE A 131 22.40 1.00 -5.64
N PRO A 132 22.28 0.20 -4.56
CA PRO A 132 23.04 -1.04 -4.42
C PRO A 132 22.81 -2.00 -5.59
N PRO A 133 23.85 -2.72 -6.08
CA PRO A 133 23.72 -3.64 -7.21
C PRO A 133 22.63 -4.70 -7.06
N GLU A 134 22.43 -5.19 -5.83
CA GLU A 134 21.39 -6.17 -5.49
C GLU A 134 19.95 -5.63 -5.70
N VAL A 135 19.74 -4.33 -5.48
CA VAL A 135 18.44 -3.68 -5.73
C VAL A 135 18.21 -3.53 -7.22
N VAL A 136 19.26 -3.21 -8.00
CA VAL A 136 19.20 -3.15 -9.46
C VAL A 136 18.86 -4.53 -10.03
N GLN A 137 19.54 -5.58 -9.57
CA GLN A 137 19.25 -6.96 -9.96
C GLN A 137 17.81 -7.37 -9.60
N TYR A 138 17.35 -6.99 -8.40
CA TYR A 138 15.98 -7.22 -7.97
C TYR A 138 14.96 -6.56 -8.89
N HIS A 139 15.18 -5.31 -9.30
CA HIS A 139 14.32 -4.62 -10.27
C HIS A 139 14.22 -5.41 -11.57
N LEU A 140 15.36 -5.79 -12.17
CA LEU A 140 15.41 -6.52 -13.43
C LEU A 140 14.71 -7.87 -13.32
N ALA A 141 14.92 -8.57 -12.20
CA ALA A 141 14.25 -9.82 -11.90
C ALA A 141 12.73 -9.64 -11.72
N ALA A 142 12.29 -8.58 -11.03
CA ALA A 142 10.87 -8.28 -10.89
C ALA A 142 10.19 -8.01 -12.24
N GLN A 143 10.89 -7.36 -13.20
CA GLN A 143 10.39 -7.22 -14.57
C GLN A 143 10.26 -8.57 -15.29
N GLN A 144 11.20 -9.50 -15.12
CA GLN A 144 11.10 -10.86 -15.66
C GLN A 144 9.93 -11.62 -15.03
N PHE A 145 9.74 -11.48 -13.71
CA PHE A 145 8.63 -12.08 -12.98
C PHE A 145 7.27 -11.59 -13.52
N LYS A 146 7.13 -10.28 -13.77
CA LYS A 146 5.91 -9.69 -14.37
C LYS A 146 5.60 -10.30 -15.75
N ARG A 147 6.63 -10.68 -16.51
CA ARG A 147 6.50 -11.34 -17.82
C ARG A 147 6.31 -12.87 -17.71
N ASN A 148 6.05 -13.39 -16.51
CA ASN A 148 6.00 -14.82 -16.18
C ASN A 148 7.29 -15.59 -16.52
N ASN A 149 8.42 -14.90 -16.71
CA ASN A 149 9.71 -15.53 -17.00
C ASN A 149 10.44 -15.89 -15.69
N HIS A 150 9.94 -16.93 -15.01
CA HIS A 150 10.50 -17.39 -13.74
C HIS A 150 11.92 -17.95 -13.86
N HIS A 151 12.28 -18.57 -14.99
CA HIS A 151 13.65 -18.99 -15.26
C HIS A 151 14.61 -17.79 -15.34
N GLY A 152 14.17 -16.68 -15.96
CA GLY A 152 14.92 -15.42 -16.00
C GLY A 152 15.15 -14.83 -14.61
N VAL A 153 14.15 -14.88 -13.73
CA VAL A 153 14.30 -14.45 -12.32
C VAL A 153 15.42 -15.23 -11.63
N LEU A 154 15.38 -16.56 -11.73
CA LEU A 154 16.36 -17.44 -11.09
C LEU A 154 17.75 -17.33 -11.72
N LYS A 155 17.84 -16.96 -13.01
CA LYS A 155 19.11 -16.65 -13.66
C LYS A 155 19.75 -15.37 -13.12
N ILE A 156 18.94 -14.35 -12.82
CA ILE A 156 19.42 -13.05 -12.32
C ILE A 156 19.76 -13.11 -10.82
N LEU A 157 18.89 -13.71 -10.02
CA LEU A 157 18.98 -13.68 -8.55
C LEU A 157 19.57 -14.97 -7.93
N GLY A 158 19.73 -16.03 -8.71
CA GLY A 158 20.07 -17.35 -8.19
C GLY A 158 18.91 -17.97 -7.39
N THR A 159 19.26 -18.80 -6.40
CA THR A 159 18.30 -19.57 -5.58
C THR A 159 18.39 -19.28 -4.09
N GLN A 160 19.23 -18.34 -3.67
CA GLN A 160 19.47 -18.01 -2.26
C GLN A 160 19.54 -16.50 -2.07
N SER A 161 19.07 -16.00 -0.93
CA SER A 161 19.27 -14.61 -0.54
C SER A 161 19.16 -14.43 0.97
N LYS A 162 19.92 -13.47 1.50
CA LYS A 162 19.83 -13.03 2.91
C LYS A 162 18.73 -11.97 3.11
N GLN A 163 18.22 -11.39 2.03
CA GLN A 163 17.24 -10.31 2.07
C GLN A 163 15.85 -10.84 1.76
N LEU A 164 14.90 -10.56 2.65
CA LEU A 164 13.55 -11.11 2.56
C LEU A 164 12.84 -10.74 1.24
N PRO A 165 12.88 -9.49 0.73
CA PRO A 165 12.21 -9.16 -0.53
C PRO A 165 12.70 -9.98 -1.71
N VAL A 166 14.02 -10.20 -1.79
CA VAL A 166 14.68 -11.01 -2.82
C VAL A 166 14.33 -12.48 -2.64
N ALA A 167 14.41 -13.00 -1.41
CA ALA A 167 14.07 -14.39 -1.09
C ALA A 167 12.61 -14.72 -1.45
N LEU A 168 11.66 -13.81 -1.20
CA LEU A 168 10.26 -14.00 -1.58
C LEU A 168 10.06 -14.04 -3.10
N LEU A 169 10.80 -13.23 -3.86
CA LEU A 169 10.73 -13.23 -5.33
C LEU A 169 11.32 -14.52 -5.93
N ILE A 170 12.46 -14.98 -5.38
CA ILE A 170 13.05 -16.27 -5.72
C ILE A 170 12.07 -17.40 -5.39
N ALA A 171 11.55 -17.44 -4.16
CA ALA A 171 10.64 -18.50 -3.70
C ALA A 171 9.34 -18.59 -4.52
N ARG A 172 8.74 -17.44 -4.88
CA ARG A 172 7.59 -17.42 -5.81
C ARG A 172 7.94 -18.00 -7.18
N SER A 173 9.14 -17.71 -7.70
CA SER A 173 9.61 -18.25 -8.98
C SER A 173 9.94 -19.75 -8.91
N LEU A 174 10.47 -20.22 -7.78
CA LEU A 174 10.66 -21.64 -7.50
C LEU A 174 9.32 -22.38 -7.42
N ASN A 175 8.33 -21.82 -6.71
CA ASN A 175 6.97 -22.38 -6.66
C ASN A 175 6.33 -22.46 -8.05
N ALA A 176 6.46 -21.41 -8.86
CA ALA A 176 5.92 -21.38 -10.23
C ALA A 176 6.58 -22.42 -11.15
N THR A 177 7.85 -22.75 -10.92
CA THR A 177 8.60 -23.80 -11.64
C THR A 177 8.53 -25.16 -10.97
N ARG A 178 7.61 -25.36 -10.00
CA ARG A 178 7.42 -26.59 -9.21
C ARG A 178 8.63 -27.07 -8.41
N ARG A 179 9.61 -26.19 -8.18
CA ARG A 179 10.81 -26.44 -7.34
C ARG A 179 10.50 -26.19 -5.86
N PHE A 180 9.47 -26.85 -5.35
CA PHE A 180 8.89 -26.58 -4.03
C PHE A 180 9.86 -26.82 -2.87
N ALA A 181 10.66 -27.90 -2.94
CA ALA A 181 11.62 -28.23 -1.88
C ALA A 181 12.70 -27.14 -1.70
N GLU A 182 13.14 -26.51 -2.78
CA GLU A 182 14.12 -25.42 -2.72
C GLU A 182 13.49 -24.15 -2.13
N SER A 183 12.25 -23.85 -2.51
CA SER A 183 11.46 -22.74 -1.94
C SER A 183 11.26 -22.90 -0.42
N GLU A 184 10.88 -24.10 0.01
CA GLU A 184 10.70 -24.44 1.43
C GLU A 184 12.02 -24.25 2.19
N ARG A 185 13.14 -24.78 1.68
CA ARG A 185 14.47 -24.62 2.29
C ARG A 185 14.85 -23.15 2.44
N LEU A 186 14.67 -22.35 1.38
CA LEU A 186 14.99 -20.92 1.38
C LEU A 186 14.19 -20.16 2.45
N LEU A 187 12.88 -20.40 2.53
CA LEU A 187 12.00 -19.62 3.40
C LEU A 187 11.96 -20.12 4.86
N THR A 188 12.35 -21.36 5.13
CA THR A 188 12.32 -21.92 6.50
C THR A 188 13.14 -21.09 7.49
N ALA A 189 14.34 -20.64 7.09
CA ALA A 189 15.20 -19.81 7.97
C ALA A 189 14.62 -18.41 8.22
N PHE A 190 13.88 -17.84 7.27
CA PHE A 190 13.16 -16.59 7.48
C PHE A 190 11.95 -16.81 8.40
N HIS A 191 11.18 -17.88 8.19
CA HIS A 191 9.96 -18.13 8.96
C HIS A 191 10.23 -18.35 10.45
N ARG A 192 11.36 -18.99 10.80
CA ARG A 192 11.78 -19.12 12.21
C ARG A 192 11.96 -17.76 12.91
N ARG A 193 12.42 -16.74 12.18
CA ARG A 193 12.66 -15.38 12.71
C ARG A 193 11.40 -14.50 12.61
N LEU A 194 10.55 -14.77 11.62
CA LEU A 194 9.38 -13.96 11.27
C LEU A 194 8.11 -14.82 11.14
N PRO A 195 7.68 -15.53 12.20
CA PRO A 195 6.60 -16.51 12.11
C PRO A 195 5.22 -15.91 11.78
N GLN A 196 5.02 -14.63 12.09
CA GLN A 196 3.76 -13.90 11.85
C GLN A 196 3.77 -13.10 10.53
N HIS A 197 4.84 -13.18 9.73
CA HIS A 197 4.93 -12.43 8.48
C HIS A 197 4.07 -13.07 7.38
N THR A 198 2.88 -12.52 7.14
CA THR A 198 1.83 -13.08 6.27
C THR A 198 2.31 -13.43 4.87
N ALA A 199 3.01 -12.55 4.17
CA ALA A 199 3.48 -12.83 2.80
C ALA A 199 4.56 -13.93 2.74
N LEU A 200 5.35 -14.09 3.81
CA LEU A 200 6.37 -15.13 3.90
C LEU A 200 5.72 -16.49 4.17
N THR A 201 4.85 -16.53 5.16
CA THR A 201 4.08 -17.72 5.51
C THR A 201 3.22 -18.18 4.34
N LEU A 202 2.63 -17.26 3.58
CA LEU A 202 1.87 -17.59 2.37
C LEU A 202 2.70 -18.34 1.34
N VAL A 203 3.85 -17.78 0.94
CA VAL A 203 4.70 -18.38 -0.10
C VAL A 203 5.30 -19.72 0.38
N LEU A 204 5.64 -19.82 1.67
CA LEU A 204 6.09 -21.07 2.28
C LEU A 204 4.97 -22.12 2.31
N ALA A 205 3.75 -21.76 2.71
CA ALA A 205 2.61 -22.65 2.71
C ALA A 205 2.26 -23.14 1.29
N GLN A 206 2.35 -22.27 0.28
CA GLN A 206 2.20 -22.66 -1.12
C GLN A 206 3.26 -23.69 -1.56
N ALA A 207 4.52 -23.52 -1.12
CA ALA A 207 5.58 -24.49 -1.39
C ALA A 207 5.27 -25.86 -0.76
N ILE A 208 4.90 -25.87 0.53
CA ILE A 208 4.56 -27.08 1.29
C ILE A 208 3.35 -27.79 0.68
N ALA A 209 2.29 -27.04 0.34
CA ALA A 209 1.10 -27.57 -0.32
C ALA A 209 1.43 -28.17 -1.69
N GLY A 210 2.28 -27.50 -2.48
CA GLY A 210 2.74 -27.97 -3.78
C GLY A 210 3.58 -29.25 -3.71
N ARG A 211 4.32 -29.47 -2.61
CA ARG A 211 5.02 -30.72 -2.32
C ARG A 211 4.08 -31.88 -1.93
N GLY A 212 2.83 -31.57 -1.55
CA GLY A 212 1.80 -32.55 -1.22
C GLY A 212 1.31 -32.50 0.23
N ASP A 213 2.00 -31.78 1.13
CA ASP A 213 1.64 -31.70 2.55
C ASP A 213 0.63 -30.56 2.81
N ARG A 214 -0.58 -30.73 2.26
CA ARG A 214 -1.65 -29.73 2.31
C ARG A 214 -2.10 -29.44 3.74
N HIS A 215 -2.09 -30.46 4.60
CA HIS A 215 -2.49 -30.30 5.99
C HIS A 215 -1.50 -29.43 6.76
N TYR A 216 -0.19 -29.67 6.63
CA TYR A 216 0.81 -28.82 7.27
C TYR A 216 0.80 -27.40 6.71
N ALA A 217 0.61 -27.22 5.40
CA ALA A 217 0.44 -25.90 4.78
C ALA A 217 -0.73 -25.12 5.39
N TRP A 218 -1.89 -25.77 5.57
CA TRP A 218 -3.03 -25.16 6.25
C TRP A 218 -2.73 -24.80 7.71
N GLN A 219 -2.09 -25.69 8.47
CA GLN A 219 -1.70 -25.42 9.85
C GLN A 219 -0.78 -24.20 9.95
N LEU A 220 0.11 -24.00 8.98
CA LEU A 220 1.00 -22.85 8.93
C LEU A 220 0.21 -21.54 8.75
N ILE A 221 -0.72 -21.51 7.80
CA ILE A 221 -1.60 -20.37 7.51
C ILE A 221 -2.52 -20.04 8.70
N ASN A 222 -3.10 -21.05 9.34
CA ASN A 222 -4.06 -20.90 10.43
C ASN A 222 -3.44 -20.36 11.74
N ARG A 223 -2.10 -20.40 11.87
CA ARG A 223 -1.37 -19.87 13.04
C ARG A 223 -1.01 -18.39 12.91
N VAL A 224 -1.03 -17.85 11.70
CA VAL A 224 -0.72 -16.45 11.46
C VAL A 224 -1.92 -15.59 11.85
N ARG A 225 -1.66 -14.46 12.51
CA ARG A 225 -2.66 -13.44 12.82
C ARG A 225 -2.61 -12.36 11.74
N PRO A 226 -3.60 -12.30 10.83
CA PRO A 226 -3.65 -11.24 9.83
C PRO A 226 -3.82 -9.87 10.50
N THR A 227 -3.20 -8.86 9.90
CA THR A 227 -3.34 -7.44 10.27
C THR A 227 -4.15 -6.71 9.20
N GLU A 228 -4.46 -5.43 9.44
CA GLU A 228 -5.10 -4.56 8.44
C GLU A 228 -4.30 -4.48 7.13
N ASN A 229 -2.96 -4.50 7.24
CA ASN A 229 -2.04 -4.47 6.10
C ASN A 229 -1.90 -5.82 5.36
N THR A 230 -2.63 -6.85 5.78
CA THR A 230 -2.60 -8.16 5.08
C THR A 230 -3.35 -8.06 3.76
N GLY A 231 -2.64 -8.32 2.65
CA GLY A 231 -3.22 -8.25 1.31
C GLY A 231 -4.30 -9.30 1.05
N LEU A 232 -5.23 -8.98 0.15
CA LEU A 232 -6.34 -9.87 -0.22
C LEU A 232 -5.87 -11.22 -0.79
N GLU A 233 -4.73 -11.24 -1.49
CA GLU A 233 -4.05 -12.45 -2.01
C GLU A 233 -3.85 -13.50 -0.91
N TYR A 234 -3.58 -13.06 0.33
CA TYR A 234 -3.41 -13.98 1.46
C TYR A 234 -4.68 -14.77 1.74
N PHE A 235 -5.83 -14.11 1.80
CA PHE A 235 -7.10 -14.75 2.14
C PHE A 235 -7.60 -15.66 1.02
N GLU A 236 -7.42 -15.26 -0.23
CA GLU A 236 -7.74 -16.08 -1.40
C GLU A 236 -6.93 -17.38 -1.39
N ALA A 237 -5.60 -17.27 -1.22
CA ALA A 237 -4.75 -18.44 -1.19
C ALA A 237 -4.94 -19.28 0.08
N ALA A 238 -5.17 -18.66 1.24
CA ALA A 238 -5.50 -19.34 2.48
C ALA A 238 -6.79 -20.17 2.37
N GLN A 239 -7.83 -19.60 1.73
CA GLN A 239 -9.05 -20.31 1.40
C GLN A 239 -8.75 -21.55 0.53
N HIS A 240 -7.99 -21.39 -0.56
CA HIS A 240 -7.64 -22.52 -1.43
C HIS A 240 -6.83 -23.60 -0.70
N ILE A 241 -5.83 -23.23 0.10
CA ILE A 241 -5.02 -24.17 0.89
C ILE A 241 -5.91 -24.92 1.90
N ALA A 242 -6.80 -24.22 2.60
CA ALA A 242 -7.75 -24.84 3.53
C ALA A 242 -8.69 -25.83 2.81
N GLN A 243 -9.23 -25.47 1.64
CA GLN A 243 -10.06 -26.37 0.83
C GLN A 243 -9.29 -27.63 0.41
N GLN A 244 -8.05 -27.48 -0.07
CA GLN A 244 -7.19 -28.58 -0.47
C GLN A 244 -6.80 -29.49 0.71
N ALA A 245 -6.72 -28.94 1.91
CA ALA A 245 -6.50 -29.68 3.16
C ALA A 245 -7.77 -30.35 3.72
N GLY A 246 -8.92 -30.26 3.04
CA GLY A 246 -10.21 -30.77 3.51
C GLY A 246 -10.89 -29.89 4.57
N GLN A 247 -10.31 -28.74 4.91
CA GLN A 247 -10.78 -27.82 5.94
C GLN A 247 -11.80 -26.83 5.37
N ARG A 248 -12.90 -27.35 4.81
CA ARG A 248 -13.91 -26.56 4.06
C ARG A 248 -14.52 -25.43 4.88
N GLN A 249 -14.77 -25.65 6.16
CA GLN A 249 -15.45 -24.69 7.03
C GLN A 249 -14.48 -23.61 7.54
N GLU A 250 -13.21 -23.94 7.74
CA GLU A 250 -12.15 -22.94 7.99
C GLU A 250 -11.88 -22.11 6.73
N ALA A 251 -12.03 -22.68 5.53
CA ALA A 251 -11.93 -21.93 4.28
C ALA A 251 -13.00 -20.82 4.16
N VAL A 252 -14.20 -21.04 4.72
CA VAL A 252 -15.26 -20.02 4.77
C VAL A 252 -14.83 -18.81 5.59
N LEU A 253 -14.06 -18.99 6.67
CA LEU A 253 -13.56 -17.87 7.48
C LEU A 253 -12.63 -16.96 6.68
N PHE A 254 -11.73 -17.53 5.86
CA PHE A 254 -10.86 -16.75 4.98
C PHE A 254 -11.66 -16.04 3.88
N ASN A 255 -12.67 -16.70 3.30
CA ASN A 255 -13.57 -16.09 2.32
C ASN A 255 -14.34 -14.90 2.92
N ALA A 256 -14.89 -15.08 4.12
CA ALA A 256 -15.64 -14.06 4.81
C ALA A 256 -14.76 -12.87 5.20
N GLU A 257 -13.54 -13.11 5.68
CA GLU A 257 -12.54 -12.06 5.97
C GLU A 257 -12.18 -11.25 4.72
N ARG A 258 -11.99 -11.91 3.58
CA ARG A 258 -11.76 -11.24 2.30
C ARG A 258 -12.94 -10.34 1.95
N ASN A 259 -14.17 -10.86 2.01
CA ASN A 259 -15.39 -10.14 1.67
C ASN A 259 -15.62 -8.96 2.61
N LEU A 260 -15.35 -9.10 3.91
CA LEU A 260 -15.39 -8.01 4.88
C LEU A 260 -14.46 -6.87 4.44
N ARG A 261 -13.20 -7.18 4.07
CA ARG A 261 -12.20 -6.16 3.67
C ARG A 261 -12.54 -5.41 2.39
N VAL A 262 -13.29 -6.02 1.48
CA VAL A 262 -13.74 -5.36 0.24
C VAL A 262 -15.11 -4.69 0.39
N GLY A 263 -15.71 -4.71 1.58
CA GLY A 263 -17.03 -4.11 1.86
C GLY A 263 -18.22 -4.97 1.43
N GLU A 264 -17.98 -6.22 1.05
CA GLU A 264 -18.98 -7.19 0.58
C GLU A 264 -19.63 -7.94 1.76
N TYR A 265 -20.14 -7.19 2.74
CA TYR A 265 -20.66 -7.71 4.01
C TYR A 265 -21.79 -8.73 3.83
N ARG A 266 -22.67 -8.54 2.83
CA ARG A 266 -23.79 -9.46 2.59
C ARG A 266 -23.30 -10.85 2.20
N TYR A 267 -22.28 -10.94 1.34
CA TYR A 267 -21.70 -12.21 0.93
C TYR A 267 -20.96 -12.90 2.07
N ALA A 268 -20.21 -12.12 2.88
CA ALA A 268 -19.57 -12.65 4.09
C ALA A 268 -20.61 -13.23 5.07
N GLN A 269 -21.70 -12.49 5.32
CA GLN A 269 -22.76 -12.90 6.24
C GLN A 269 -23.41 -14.23 5.79
N LEU A 270 -23.84 -14.31 4.53
CA LEU A 270 -24.49 -15.52 3.98
C LEU A 270 -23.58 -16.75 4.06
N ALA A 271 -22.29 -16.59 3.73
CA ALA A 271 -21.33 -17.69 3.79
C ALA A 271 -21.13 -18.21 5.22
N LEU A 272 -21.03 -17.31 6.20
CA LEU A 272 -20.87 -17.67 7.61
C LEU A 272 -22.14 -18.30 8.20
N GLU A 273 -23.32 -17.76 7.89
CA GLU A 273 -24.61 -18.33 8.30
C GLU A 273 -24.79 -19.75 7.73
N GLN A 274 -24.43 -19.96 6.47
CA GLN A 274 -24.44 -21.30 5.87
C GLN A 274 -23.45 -22.23 6.58
N ALA A 275 -22.26 -21.74 6.94
CA ALA A 275 -21.27 -22.53 7.66
C ALA A 275 -21.76 -22.94 9.06
N LEU A 276 -22.50 -22.08 9.78
CA LEU A 276 -23.07 -22.39 11.10
C LEU A 276 -24.12 -23.50 11.07
N ARG A 277 -24.83 -23.68 9.95
CA ARG A 277 -25.81 -24.76 9.77
C ARG A 277 -25.16 -26.14 9.68
N ASN A 278 -23.87 -26.22 9.39
CA ASN A 278 -23.15 -27.48 9.31
C ASN A 278 -22.77 -28.02 10.70
N ASN A 279 -22.58 -29.34 10.80
CA ASN A 279 -22.16 -29.98 12.04
C ASN A 279 -20.66 -29.74 12.33
N ASN A 280 -20.33 -28.55 12.83
CA ASN A 280 -18.97 -28.15 13.17
C ASN A 280 -18.63 -28.42 14.64
N PRO A 281 -17.35 -28.71 14.97
CA PRO A 281 -16.86 -28.72 16.34
C PRO A 281 -17.15 -27.40 17.07
N VAL A 282 -17.34 -27.47 18.39
CA VAL A 282 -17.70 -26.31 19.25
C VAL A 282 -16.75 -25.13 19.05
N HIS A 283 -15.43 -25.39 19.03
CA HIS A 283 -14.42 -24.35 18.85
C HIS A 283 -14.56 -23.63 17.49
N LEU A 284 -14.88 -24.36 16.42
CA LEU A 284 -15.04 -23.80 15.09
C LEU A 284 -16.35 -23.03 14.98
N LYS A 285 -17.45 -23.54 15.56
CA LYS A 285 -18.71 -22.77 15.67
C LYS A 285 -18.48 -21.42 16.36
N ALA A 286 -17.72 -21.40 17.45
CA ALA A 286 -17.38 -20.17 18.16
C ALA A 286 -16.56 -19.18 17.29
N LYS A 287 -15.61 -19.68 16.48
CA LYS A 287 -14.87 -18.83 15.52
C LYS A 287 -15.80 -18.22 14.46
N ILE A 288 -16.65 -19.05 13.85
CA ILE A 288 -17.60 -18.62 12.81
C ILE A 288 -18.57 -17.59 13.38
N GLN A 289 -19.12 -17.84 14.57
CA GLN A 289 -20.03 -16.89 15.22
C GLN A 289 -19.35 -15.55 15.52
N ARG A 290 -18.10 -15.58 16.00
CA ARG A 290 -17.34 -14.35 16.25
C ARG A 290 -17.15 -13.54 14.98
N LYS A 291 -16.75 -14.20 13.89
CA LYS A 291 -16.57 -13.54 12.58
C LYS A 291 -17.91 -13.00 12.03
N LEU A 292 -19.01 -13.73 12.24
CA LEU A 292 -20.34 -13.27 11.85
C LEU A 292 -20.75 -12.00 12.60
N ASN A 293 -20.49 -11.94 13.91
CA ASN A 293 -20.75 -10.74 14.71
C ASN A 293 -19.96 -9.53 14.19
N GLU A 294 -18.68 -9.72 13.86
CA GLU A 294 -17.82 -8.68 13.28
C GLU A 294 -18.35 -8.19 11.92
N VAL A 295 -18.75 -9.10 11.03
CA VAL A 295 -19.38 -8.75 9.73
C VAL A 295 -20.66 -7.96 9.94
N ASN A 296 -21.49 -8.33 10.92
CA ASN A 296 -22.75 -7.64 11.21
C ASN A 296 -22.52 -6.22 11.72
N VAL A 297 -21.51 -6.01 12.58
CA VAL A 297 -21.12 -4.66 13.05
C VAL A 297 -20.71 -3.79 11.86
N GLY A 298 -19.78 -4.26 11.02
CA GLY A 298 -19.32 -3.50 9.85
C GLY A 298 -20.44 -3.19 8.85
N LYS A 299 -21.39 -4.11 8.68
CA LYS A 299 -22.59 -3.88 7.87
C LYS A 299 -23.48 -2.77 8.43
N SER A 300 -23.76 -2.80 9.74
CA SER A 300 -24.57 -1.78 10.40
C SER A 300 -23.94 -0.40 10.33
N GLU A 301 -22.61 -0.30 10.45
CA GLU A 301 -21.88 0.95 10.27
C GLU A 301 -21.99 1.48 8.84
N LEU A 302 -21.84 0.61 7.84
CA LEU A 302 -22.01 0.99 6.43
C LEU A 302 -23.44 1.48 6.15
N ASP A 303 -24.45 0.79 6.67
CA ASP A 303 -25.86 1.16 6.49
C ASP A 303 -26.18 2.50 7.18
N TYR A 304 -25.53 2.81 8.29
CA TYR A 304 -25.62 4.12 8.95
C TYR A 304 -24.98 5.22 8.09
N LEU A 305 -23.77 5.00 7.57
CA LEU A 305 -23.07 5.98 6.73
C LEU A 305 -23.82 6.27 5.43
N LYS A 306 -24.53 5.30 4.85
CA LYS A 306 -25.34 5.50 3.64
C LYS A 306 -26.62 6.33 3.85
N LYS A 307 -27.07 6.48 5.10
CA LYS A 307 -28.27 7.26 5.46
C LYS A 307 -27.97 8.73 5.74
N LYS A 308 -26.69 9.10 5.88
CA LYS A 308 -26.22 10.49 5.99
C LYS A 308 -25.89 11.04 4.61
#